data_AF-A0A0K8UVX8-F1
#
_entry.id   AF-A0A0K8UVX8-F1
#
_cell.length_a   1.000
_cell.length_b   1.000
_cell.length_c   1.000
_cell.angle_alpha   90.00
_cell.angle_beta   90.00
_cell.angle_gamma   90.00
#
_symmetry.space_group_name_H-M   'P 1'
#
loop_
_entity.id
_entity.type
_entity.pdbx_description
1 polymer ?
#
loop_
_entity_poly.entity_id
_entity_poly.type
_entity_poly.pdbx_seq_one_letter_code
_entity_poly.pdbx_strand_id
1 'polypeptide(L)'
;MSERVILVTLNYRLCSLGFLSLADPALQVPGNAALKDQLLALKWVKKYICHFNGDPDNITLFGESAGAASAHAITLSAQSEDLFQRVILMSGSALCYWVNMPQTDMAYRLAKFHGFNGDNNDAEVLSFLQQLEPDKLVKHSLLNEEERRKLYMFAFGPIIEPYVSENCILSQRPFELLNKTWSNRIPMIIGANSFEGLYMYQRLKMFPQIMRTLISDPERILPEDAKVAHTPEELQAMGEKLLKLFFGAKTPNDRSVFKFLDVSSTKLPLPPNLPHLKYSLVCQQLFRFMATKYFYTISIALFWHVRHMLANP
;
A
#
# COMPACT_ATOMS: atom_id res chain seq x y z
N MET A 1 -3.11 25.03 -17.79
CA MET A 1 -2.81 26.31 -17.10
C MET A 1 -1.67 26.02 -16.15
N SER A 2 -0.72 26.93 -16.01
CA SER A 2 0.34 26.82 -15.00
C SER A 2 -0.18 27.37 -13.68
N GLU A 3 -0.25 26.53 -12.65
CA GLU A 3 -0.63 26.94 -11.31
C GLU A 3 0.54 27.62 -10.59
N ARG A 4 0.23 28.51 -9.64
CA ARG A 4 1.25 29.21 -8.82
C ARG A 4 1.68 28.35 -7.63
N VAL A 5 2.45 27.30 -7.93
CA VAL A 5 2.96 26.35 -6.94
C VAL A 5 4.44 26.06 -7.16
N ILE A 6 5.13 25.64 -6.10
CA ILE A 6 6.44 25.00 -6.20
C ILE A 6 6.23 23.50 -6.06
N LEU A 7 6.65 22.75 -7.07
CA LEU A 7 6.64 21.30 -7.03
C LEU A 7 8.00 20.81 -6.52
N VAL A 8 7.96 19.98 -5.49
CA VAL A 8 9.14 19.25 -5.00
C VAL A 8 8.91 17.76 -5.23
N THR A 9 9.85 17.11 -5.88
CA THR A 9 9.90 15.65 -6.03
C THR A 9 11.15 15.11 -5.34
N LEU A 10 11.07 13.91 -4.81
CA LEU A 10 12.17 13.28 -4.08
C LEU A 10 12.30 11.82 -4.47
N ASN A 11 13.53 11.31 -4.38
CA ASN A 11 13.82 9.89 -4.42
C ASN A 11 13.93 9.36 -2.98
N TYR A 12 13.55 8.10 -2.79
CA TYR A 12 13.68 7.40 -1.53
C TYR A 12 14.07 5.94 -1.80
N ARG A 13 14.65 5.25 -0.82
CA ARG A 13 15.07 3.85 -1.00
C ARG A 13 13.87 2.92 -1.25
N LEU A 14 14.06 1.86 -2.02
CA LEU A 14 13.01 0.92 -2.42
C LEU A 14 13.35 -0.50 -1.98
N CYS A 15 12.34 -1.38 -1.95
CA CYS A 15 12.51 -2.81 -1.67
C CYS A 15 13.27 -3.06 -0.35
N SER A 16 14.07 -4.13 -0.25
CA SER A 16 14.89 -4.45 0.92
C SER A 16 15.82 -3.29 1.31
N LEU A 17 16.40 -2.56 0.36
CA LEU A 17 17.24 -1.39 0.66
C LEU A 17 16.51 -0.30 1.46
N GLY A 18 15.19 -0.19 1.27
CA GLY A 18 14.34 0.78 1.97
C GLY A 18 13.52 0.22 3.13
N PHE A 19 13.31 -1.09 3.18
CA PHE A 19 12.32 -1.69 4.07
C PHE A 19 12.79 -3.00 4.75
N LEU A 20 14.08 -3.34 4.68
CA LEU A 20 14.65 -4.42 5.48
C LEU A 20 14.43 -4.11 6.98
N SER A 21 14.00 -5.11 7.74
CA SER A 21 13.73 -5.02 9.16
C SER A 21 14.38 -6.19 9.89
N LEU A 22 14.99 -5.92 11.04
CA LEU A 22 15.62 -6.86 11.96
C LEU A 22 15.05 -6.62 13.37
N ALA A 23 14.93 -7.68 14.16
CA ALA A 23 14.37 -7.63 15.50
C ALA A 23 15.38 -7.13 16.54
N ASP A 24 16.68 -7.33 16.30
CA ASP A 24 17.74 -6.88 17.20
C ASP A 24 17.87 -5.33 17.22
N PRO A 25 17.60 -4.67 18.36
CA PRO A 25 17.74 -3.22 18.50
C PRO A 25 19.19 -2.73 18.40
N ALA A 26 20.19 -3.57 18.70
CA ALA A 26 21.60 -3.18 18.63
C ALA A 26 22.05 -2.87 17.19
N LEU A 27 21.40 -3.46 16.19
CA LEU A 27 21.74 -3.28 14.78
C LEU A 27 21.12 -2.02 14.14
N GLN A 28 20.14 -1.39 14.80
CA GLN A 28 19.47 -0.18 14.33
C GLN A 28 18.85 -0.30 12.92
N VAL A 29 18.35 -1.48 12.56
CA VAL A 29 17.61 -1.74 11.32
C VAL A 29 16.14 -2.12 11.61
N PRO A 30 15.33 -1.25 12.23
CA PRO A 30 13.93 -1.56 12.59
C PRO A 30 12.97 -1.58 11.40
N GLY A 31 13.44 -1.32 10.17
CA GLY A 31 12.57 -1.12 9.00
C GLY A 31 12.27 0.34 8.69
N ASN A 32 11.44 0.52 7.66
CA ASN A 32 10.92 1.82 7.19
C ASN A 32 11.99 2.87 6.85
N ALA A 33 13.20 2.46 6.48
CA ALA A 33 14.28 3.38 6.08
C ALA A 33 13.86 4.31 4.92
N ALA A 34 13.06 3.80 3.99
CA ALA A 34 12.42 4.54 2.92
C ALA A 34 11.46 5.65 3.40
N LEU A 35 10.62 5.36 4.41
CA LEU A 35 9.74 6.38 4.99
C LEU A 35 10.56 7.42 5.78
N LYS A 36 11.66 7.00 6.40
CA LYS A 36 12.62 7.89 7.07
C LYS A 36 13.33 8.80 6.07
N ASP A 37 13.66 8.32 4.87
CA ASP A 37 14.18 9.15 3.77
C ASP A 37 13.18 10.25 3.38
N GLN A 38 11.90 9.88 3.21
CA GLN A 38 10.84 10.82 2.87
C GLN A 38 10.61 11.85 3.98
N LEU A 39 10.63 11.42 5.25
CA LEU A 39 10.52 12.32 6.39
C LEU A 39 11.71 13.30 6.45
N LEU A 40 12.92 12.83 6.19
CA LEU A 40 14.11 13.67 6.13
C LEU A 40 14.00 14.70 5.00
N ALA A 41 13.51 14.29 3.83
CA ALA A 41 13.25 15.18 2.71
C ALA A 41 12.19 16.24 3.06
N LEU A 42 11.13 15.87 3.80
CA LEU A 42 10.13 16.83 4.30
C LEU A 42 10.73 17.84 5.29
N LYS A 43 11.58 17.37 6.22
CA LYS A 43 12.34 18.26 7.12
C LYS A 43 13.24 19.22 6.33
N TRP A 44 13.87 18.74 5.25
CA TRP A 44 14.68 19.57 4.36
C TRP A 44 13.81 20.63 3.65
N VAL A 45 12.66 20.25 3.09
CA VAL A 45 11.71 21.18 2.45
C VAL A 45 11.26 22.23 3.47
N LYS A 46 10.75 21.83 4.64
CA LYS A 46 10.32 22.75 5.70
C LYS A 46 11.42 23.77 6.06
N LYS A 47 12.68 23.32 6.09
CA LYS A 47 13.82 24.18 6.46
C LYS A 47 14.28 25.12 5.34
N TYR A 48 14.26 24.69 4.09
CA TYR A 48 14.97 25.38 3.00
C TYR A 48 14.08 25.89 1.87
N ILE A 49 12.79 25.54 1.81
CA ILE A 49 11.95 25.92 0.66
C ILE A 49 11.78 27.43 0.51
N CYS A 50 11.98 28.21 1.58
CA CYS A 50 12.01 29.68 1.54
C CYS A 50 13.07 30.24 0.59
N HIS A 51 14.20 29.54 0.40
CA HIS A 51 15.23 29.93 -0.57
C HIS A 51 14.82 29.70 -2.03
N PHE A 52 13.72 28.98 -2.26
CA PHE A 52 13.16 28.70 -3.56
C PHE A 52 11.87 29.50 -3.82
N ASN A 53 11.58 30.51 -2.98
CA ASN A 53 10.33 31.28 -2.95
C ASN A 53 9.10 30.48 -2.50
N GLY A 54 9.31 29.38 -1.77
CA GLY A 54 8.23 28.63 -1.16
C GLY A 54 7.91 29.10 0.24
N ASP A 55 6.67 28.89 0.64
CA ASP A 55 6.21 29.14 2.00
C ASP A 55 6.34 27.85 2.83
N PRO A 56 7.25 27.80 3.83
CA PRO A 56 7.41 26.61 4.67
C PRO A 56 6.18 26.31 5.52
N ASP A 57 5.27 27.27 5.72
CA ASP A 57 4.03 27.10 6.49
C ASP A 57 2.82 26.76 5.60
N ASN A 58 3.05 26.54 4.30
CA ASN A 58 2.03 26.17 3.34
C ASN A 58 2.45 24.99 2.46
N ILE A 59 2.82 23.87 3.10
CA ILE A 59 3.24 22.63 2.43
C ILE A 59 2.04 21.68 2.32
N THR A 60 1.83 21.14 1.12
CA THR A 60 0.90 20.04 0.86
C THR A 60 1.68 18.78 0.48
N LEU A 61 1.59 17.74 1.31
CA LEU A 61 2.16 16.44 1.01
C LEU A 61 1.19 15.64 0.14
N PHE A 62 1.65 15.06 -0.97
CA PHE A 62 0.80 14.18 -1.75
C PHE A 62 1.58 13.04 -2.38
N GLY A 63 0.86 11.96 -2.70
CA GLY A 63 1.41 10.80 -3.37
C GLY A 63 0.33 9.97 -4.02
N GLU A 64 0.75 9.13 -4.95
CA GLU A 64 -0.10 8.18 -5.68
C GLU A 64 0.31 6.74 -5.36
N SER A 65 -0.67 5.84 -5.26
CA SER A 65 -0.46 4.41 -4.98
C SER A 65 0.42 4.20 -3.73
N ALA A 66 1.61 3.60 -3.87
CA ALA A 66 2.58 3.44 -2.80
C ALA A 66 3.00 4.78 -2.17
N GLY A 67 3.08 5.86 -2.96
CA GLY A 67 3.33 7.21 -2.46
C GLY A 67 2.18 7.74 -1.60
N ALA A 68 0.93 7.41 -1.93
CA ALA A 68 -0.22 7.74 -1.08
C ALA A 68 -0.18 6.93 0.23
N ALA A 69 0.19 5.66 0.16
CA ALA A 69 0.41 4.84 1.35
C ALA A 69 1.52 5.40 2.24
N SER A 70 2.63 5.83 1.65
CA SER A 70 3.73 6.46 2.38
C SER A 70 3.32 7.81 2.98
N ALA A 71 2.65 8.68 2.22
CA ALA A 71 2.15 9.95 2.72
C ALA A 71 1.21 9.75 3.91
N HIS A 72 0.31 8.77 3.83
CA HIS A 72 -0.55 8.40 4.95
C HIS A 72 0.23 7.78 6.12
N ALA A 73 1.24 6.95 5.88
CA ALA A 73 2.06 6.41 6.97
C ALA A 73 2.84 7.53 7.71
N ILE A 74 3.36 8.50 6.96
CA ILE A 74 4.03 9.68 7.53
C ILE A 74 3.07 10.46 8.42
N THR A 75 1.83 10.67 8.01
CA THR A 75 0.84 11.41 8.83
C THR A 75 0.54 10.72 10.15
N LEU A 76 0.71 9.40 10.25
CA LEU A 76 0.49 8.64 11.49
C LEU A 76 1.65 8.79 12.49
N SER A 77 2.85 9.15 12.02
CA SER A 77 4.00 9.36 12.89
C SER A 77 3.96 10.73 13.57
N ALA A 78 4.23 10.78 14.87
CA ALA A 78 4.40 12.04 15.60
C ALA A 78 5.60 12.85 15.09
N GLN A 79 6.57 12.22 14.42
CA GLN A 79 7.77 12.90 13.92
C GLN A 79 7.52 13.81 12.72
N SER A 80 6.35 13.66 12.09
CA SER A 80 5.94 14.47 10.95
C SER A 80 5.09 15.67 11.36
N GLU A 81 4.80 15.81 12.66
CA GLU A 81 3.98 16.88 13.20
C GLU A 81 4.51 18.24 12.77
N ASP A 82 3.61 19.07 12.24
CA ASP A 82 3.85 20.44 11.77
C ASP A 82 4.84 20.59 10.58
N LEU A 83 5.28 19.49 9.97
CA LEU A 83 6.11 19.54 8.74
C LEU A 83 5.30 19.94 7.49
N PHE A 84 3.99 19.68 7.48
CA PHE A 84 3.09 20.04 6.38
C PHE A 84 1.68 20.28 6.91
N GLN A 85 0.87 21.01 6.14
CA GLN A 85 -0.43 21.51 6.59
C GLN A 85 -1.60 20.81 5.91
N ARG A 86 -1.36 20.10 4.79
CA ARG A 86 -2.41 19.41 4.02
C ARG A 86 -1.88 18.13 3.39
N VAL A 87 -2.77 17.19 3.13
CA VAL A 87 -2.43 15.92 2.48
C VAL A 87 -3.37 15.57 1.33
N ILE A 88 -2.84 15.03 0.24
CA ILE A 88 -3.64 14.44 -0.85
C ILE A 88 -3.20 12.99 -1.06
N LEU A 89 -4.13 12.05 -0.85
CA LEU A 89 -3.94 10.62 -1.01
C LEU A 89 -4.62 10.17 -2.31
N MET A 90 -3.83 9.74 -3.29
CA MET A 90 -4.32 9.35 -4.61
C MET A 90 -4.19 7.82 -4.76
N SER A 91 -5.32 7.11 -4.79
CA SER A 91 -5.36 5.66 -5.08
C SER A 91 -4.58 4.77 -4.08
N GLY A 92 -4.38 5.22 -2.84
CA GLY A 92 -3.70 4.43 -1.82
C GLY A 92 -3.78 5.04 -0.41
N SER A 93 -3.47 4.23 0.60
CA SER A 93 -3.30 4.65 1.99
C SER A 93 -2.57 3.56 2.78
N ALA A 94 -2.05 3.89 3.96
CA ALA A 94 -1.47 2.91 4.90
C ALA A 94 -2.44 1.80 5.36
N LEU A 95 -3.75 1.91 5.09
CA LEU A 95 -4.76 0.88 5.40
C LEU A 95 -5.04 -0.08 4.25
N CYS A 96 -4.45 0.16 3.07
CA CYS A 96 -4.64 -0.72 1.93
C CYS A 96 -4.05 -2.11 2.22
N TYR A 97 -4.77 -3.16 1.83
CA TYR A 97 -4.36 -4.55 2.08
C TYR A 97 -2.96 -4.89 1.52
N TRP A 98 -2.55 -4.24 0.42
CA TRP A 98 -1.26 -4.45 -0.22
C TRP A 98 -0.10 -3.72 0.49
N VAL A 99 -0.40 -2.88 1.48
CA VAL A 99 0.59 -2.26 2.39
C VAL A 99 0.88 -3.14 3.59
N ASN A 100 0.01 -4.12 3.88
CA ASN A 100 0.29 -5.13 4.90
C ASN A 100 1.50 -5.97 4.46
N MET A 101 2.58 -5.98 5.23
CA MET A 101 3.77 -6.78 4.98
C MET A 101 3.81 -7.99 5.92
N PRO A 102 4.36 -9.14 5.47
CA PRO A 102 4.65 -10.25 6.35
C PRO A 102 5.54 -9.82 7.53
N GLN A 103 5.09 -10.10 8.76
CA GLN A 103 5.87 -9.91 9.98
C GLN A 103 6.75 -11.15 10.25
N THR A 104 7.52 -11.56 9.25
CA THR A 104 8.34 -12.79 9.27
C THR A 104 9.80 -12.45 8.96
N ASP A 105 10.70 -13.43 9.09
CA ASP A 105 12.16 -13.28 8.91
C ASP A 105 12.57 -13.05 7.43
N MET A 106 12.04 -12.00 6.79
CA MET A 106 12.30 -11.69 5.39
C MET A 106 13.77 -11.37 5.13
N ALA A 107 14.47 -10.77 6.09
CA ALA A 107 15.91 -10.55 6.03
C ALA A 107 16.68 -11.88 5.95
N TYR A 108 16.38 -12.82 6.84
CA TYR A 108 16.98 -14.16 6.83
C TYR A 108 16.67 -14.89 5.53
N ARG A 109 15.41 -14.86 5.07
CA ARG A 109 15.01 -15.50 3.81
C ARG A 109 15.72 -14.90 2.61
N LEU A 110 15.94 -13.58 2.59
CA LEU A 110 16.74 -12.92 1.57
C LEU A 110 18.19 -13.41 1.61
N ALA A 111 18.79 -13.53 2.79
CA ALA A 111 20.14 -14.06 2.94
C ALA A 111 20.22 -15.52 2.45
N LYS A 112 19.29 -16.39 2.87
CA LYS A 112 19.19 -17.79 2.42
C LYS A 112 19.02 -17.89 0.91
N PHE A 113 18.18 -17.04 0.31
CA PHE A 113 17.97 -17.00 -1.14
C PHE A 113 19.27 -16.72 -1.91
N HIS A 114 20.23 -16.01 -1.31
CA HIS A 114 21.53 -15.72 -1.89
C HIS A 114 22.67 -16.60 -1.37
N GLY A 115 22.37 -17.71 -0.69
CA GLY A 115 23.36 -18.72 -0.31
C GLY A 115 23.93 -18.60 1.10
N PHE A 116 23.32 -17.82 1.98
CA PHE A 116 23.68 -17.84 3.40
C PHE A 116 23.42 -19.22 4.02
N ASN A 117 24.38 -19.73 4.80
CA ASN A 117 24.30 -21.06 5.41
C ASN A 117 24.24 -21.02 6.94
N GLY A 118 24.30 -19.84 7.55
CA GLY A 118 24.18 -19.68 9.00
C GLY A 118 22.74 -19.79 9.52
N ASP A 119 22.64 -19.68 10.84
CA ASP A 119 21.38 -19.69 11.58
C ASP A 119 20.65 -18.35 11.43
N ASN A 120 19.39 -18.28 11.87
CA ASN A 120 18.62 -17.04 11.87
C ASN A 120 19.10 -16.11 13.00
N ASN A 121 20.28 -15.53 12.81
CA ASN A 121 20.88 -14.53 13.68
C ASN A 121 20.98 -13.20 12.93
N ASP A 122 20.30 -12.17 13.44
CA ASP A 122 20.18 -10.87 12.76
C ASP A 122 21.53 -10.23 12.42
N ALA A 123 22.54 -10.36 13.29
CA ALA A 123 23.86 -9.75 13.07
C ALA A 123 24.63 -10.46 11.95
N GLU A 124 24.62 -11.80 11.92
CA GLU A 124 25.24 -12.58 10.84
C GLU A 124 24.52 -12.37 9.51
N VAL A 125 23.19 -12.36 9.54
CA VAL A 125 22.34 -12.08 8.37
C VAL A 125 22.63 -10.71 7.80
N LEU A 126 22.66 -9.68 8.63
CA LEU A 126 22.95 -8.31 8.19
C LEU A 126 24.35 -8.21 7.58
N SER A 127 25.35 -8.78 8.25
CA SER A 127 26.74 -8.79 7.77
C SER A 127 26.85 -9.45 6.40
N PHE A 128 26.18 -10.60 6.20
CA PHE A 128 26.13 -11.26 4.89
C PHE A 128 25.44 -10.40 3.83
N LEU A 129 24.26 -9.83 4.14
CA LEU A 129 23.51 -9.00 3.19
C LEU A 129 24.28 -7.75 2.78
N GLN A 130 25.04 -7.13 3.69
CA GLN A 130 25.87 -5.95 3.41
C GLN A 130 27.04 -6.22 2.46
N GLN A 131 27.45 -7.49 2.31
CA GLN A 131 28.50 -7.90 1.38
C GLN A 131 27.96 -8.22 -0.02
N LEU A 132 26.64 -8.28 -0.21
CA LEU A 132 26.03 -8.54 -1.50
C LEU A 132 26.04 -7.29 -2.38
N GLU A 133 26.15 -7.52 -3.69
CA GLU A 133 25.86 -6.48 -4.68
C GLU A 133 24.42 -5.96 -4.52
N PRO A 134 24.19 -4.63 -4.62
CA PRO A 134 22.87 -4.04 -4.39
C PRO A 134 21.75 -4.62 -5.29
N ASP A 135 22.08 -5.09 -6.48
CA ASP A 135 21.10 -5.67 -7.39
C ASP A 135 20.53 -7.00 -6.88
N LYS A 136 21.33 -7.79 -6.15
CA LYS A 136 20.88 -9.03 -5.51
C LYS A 136 19.84 -8.74 -4.45
N LEU A 137 20.05 -7.69 -3.65
CA LEU A 137 19.13 -7.32 -2.57
C LEU A 137 17.70 -7.05 -3.06
N VAL A 138 17.52 -6.63 -4.31
CA VAL A 138 16.20 -6.34 -4.90
C VAL A 138 15.68 -7.41 -5.87
N LYS A 139 16.54 -8.34 -6.31
CA LYS A 139 16.18 -9.43 -7.23
C LYS A 139 15.95 -10.74 -6.47
N HIS A 140 14.75 -10.88 -5.91
CA HIS A 140 14.37 -12.05 -5.13
C HIS A 140 12.94 -12.51 -5.40
N SER A 141 12.62 -13.76 -5.04
CA SER A 141 11.25 -14.26 -4.96
C SER A 141 11.03 -14.94 -3.61
N LEU A 142 10.82 -14.14 -2.57
CA LEU A 142 10.76 -14.63 -1.20
C LEU A 142 9.40 -15.21 -0.83
N LEU A 143 8.29 -14.56 -1.20
CA LEU A 143 6.95 -14.93 -0.75
C LEU A 143 6.62 -16.41 -1.03
N ASN A 144 6.24 -17.14 0.02
CA ASN A 144 5.84 -18.54 -0.07
C ASN A 144 4.35 -18.68 -0.48
N GLU A 145 3.87 -19.92 -0.62
CA GLU A 145 2.49 -20.16 -1.07
C GLU A 145 1.43 -19.63 -0.09
N GLU A 146 1.65 -19.79 1.21
CA GLU A 146 0.73 -19.31 2.25
C GLU A 146 0.65 -17.77 2.25
N GLU A 147 1.79 -17.08 2.14
CA GLU A 147 1.85 -15.63 2.06
C GLU A 147 1.18 -15.10 0.79
N ARG A 148 1.36 -15.80 -0.34
CA ARG A 148 0.63 -15.50 -1.56
C ARG A 148 -0.86 -15.75 -1.37
N ARG A 149 -1.26 -16.80 -0.64
CA ARG A 149 -2.67 -17.07 -0.27
C ARG A 149 -3.25 -15.94 0.56
N LYS A 150 -2.49 -15.40 1.51
CA LYS A 150 -2.83 -14.18 2.29
C LYS A 150 -2.83 -12.88 1.47
N LEU A 151 -2.58 -12.96 0.16
CA LEU A 151 -2.56 -11.84 -0.78
C LEU A 151 -1.46 -10.80 -0.51
N TYR A 152 -0.37 -11.19 0.17
CA TYR A 152 0.81 -10.35 0.24
C TYR A 152 1.33 -10.09 -1.18
N MET A 153 1.51 -8.81 -1.49
CA MET A 153 1.92 -8.36 -2.81
C MET A 153 3.44 -8.20 -2.89
N PHE A 154 4.06 -7.81 -1.77
CA PHE A 154 5.48 -7.50 -1.67
C PHE A 154 6.07 -8.18 -0.44
N ALA A 155 7.37 -8.50 -0.49
CA ALA A 155 8.12 -8.99 0.66
C ALA A 155 8.67 -7.84 1.53
N PHE A 156 8.84 -6.66 0.92
CA PHE A 156 9.42 -5.48 1.54
C PHE A 156 8.56 -4.27 1.22
N GLY A 157 8.19 -3.52 2.26
CA GLY A 157 7.33 -2.34 2.23
C GLY A 157 7.15 -1.79 3.65
N PRO A 158 6.25 -0.81 3.85
CA PRO A 158 5.97 -0.29 5.19
C PRO A 158 5.63 -1.41 6.18
N ILE A 159 6.30 -1.42 7.33
CA ILE A 159 6.18 -2.47 8.34
C ILE A 159 5.97 -1.86 9.72
N ILE A 160 5.36 -2.62 10.63
CA ILE A 160 5.36 -2.28 12.06
C ILE A 160 6.78 -2.53 12.56
N GLU A 161 7.43 -1.48 13.06
CA GLU A 161 8.82 -1.58 13.54
C GLU A 161 8.86 -2.47 14.79
N PRO A 162 9.79 -3.44 14.88
CA PRO A 162 9.84 -4.42 15.97
C PRO A 162 10.23 -3.79 17.32
N TYR A 163 10.83 -2.60 17.29
CA TYR A 163 11.15 -1.80 18.45
C TYR A 163 11.05 -0.30 18.13
N VAL A 164 10.82 0.51 19.15
CA VAL A 164 10.73 1.96 19.02
C VAL A 164 12.14 2.56 19.02
N SER A 165 12.53 3.15 17.89
CA SER A 165 13.75 3.96 17.74
C SER A 165 13.42 5.46 17.77
N GLU A 166 14.45 6.31 17.90
CA GLU A 166 14.29 7.78 17.83
C GLU A 166 13.56 8.23 16.55
N ASN A 167 13.79 7.53 15.43
CA ASN A 167 13.20 7.84 14.13
C ASN A 167 12.03 6.89 13.74
N CYS A 168 11.40 6.21 14.71
CA CYS A 168 10.26 5.32 14.47
C CYS A 168 9.07 6.00 13.77
N ILE A 169 8.61 5.40 12.66
CA ILE A 169 7.46 5.86 11.88
C ILE A 169 6.19 5.11 12.27
N LEU A 170 6.25 3.77 12.31
CA LEU A 170 5.11 2.90 12.58
C LEU A 170 5.41 1.97 13.76
N SER A 171 4.98 2.34 14.97
CA SER A 171 5.15 1.51 16.18
C SER A 171 4.04 0.47 16.37
N GLN A 172 2.92 0.64 15.68
CA GLN A 172 1.69 -0.14 15.82
C GLN A 172 1.00 -0.24 14.46
N ARG A 173 -0.10 -1.01 14.39
CA ARG A 173 -0.88 -1.10 13.15
C ARG A 173 -1.38 0.30 12.76
N PRO A 174 -1.34 0.68 11.47
CA PRO A 174 -1.83 2.00 11.04
C PRO A 174 -3.25 2.32 11.53
N PHE A 175 -4.13 1.32 11.61
CA PHE A 175 -5.49 1.48 12.14
C PHE A 175 -5.54 1.93 13.61
N GLU A 176 -4.63 1.44 14.45
CA GLU A 176 -4.56 1.79 15.87
C GLU A 176 -4.04 3.22 16.07
N LEU A 177 -3.15 3.68 15.18
CA LEU A 177 -2.57 5.02 15.20
C LEU A 177 -3.57 6.11 14.80
N LEU A 178 -4.59 5.78 14.00
CA LEU A 178 -5.60 6.74 13.54
C LEU A 178 -6.32 7.47 14.67
N ASN A 179 -6.52 6.82 15.82
CA ASN A 179 -7.27 7.41 16.92
C ASN A 179 -6.48 8.52 17.64
N LYS A 180 -5.16 8.53 17.49
CA LYS A 180 -4.25 9.38 18.29
C LYS A 180 -3.36 10.27 17.42
N THR A 181 -3.43 10.15 16.09
CA THR A 181 -2.57 10.92 15.19
C THR A 181 -2.89 12.41 15.24
N TRP A 182 -1.83 13.22 15.28
CA TRP A 182 -1.91 14.68 15.15
C TRP A 182 -2.60 15.08 13.84
N SER A 183 -2.46 14.28 12.78
CA SER A 183 -2.94 14.60 11.44
C SER A 183 -4.46 14.66 11.31
N ASN A 184 -5.21 14.20 12.31
CA ASN A 184 -6.67 14.36 12.34
C ASN A 184 -7.12 15.83 12.34
N ARG A 185 -6.20 16.77 12.67
CA ARG A 185 -6.42 18.21 12.71
C ARG A 185 -6.13 18.94 11.39
N ILE A 186 -5.54 18.26 10.39
CA ILE A 186 -5.20 18.89 9.11
C ILE A 186 -6.14 18.44 7.98
N PRO A 187 -6.38 19.29 6.95
CA PRO A 187 -7.19 18.91 5.80
C PRO A 187 -6.55 17.77 4.98
N MET A 188 -7.40 16.80 4.59
CA MET A 188 -6.99 15.67 3.75
C MET A 188 -7.94 15.52 2.56
N ILE A 189 -7.38 15.35 1.36
CA ILE A 189 -8.10 14.95 0.16
C ILE A 189 -7.77 13.48 -0.13
N ILE A 190 -8.78 12.67 -0.41
CA ILE A 190 -8.61 11.26 -0.75
C ILE A 190 -9.36 10.99 -2.05
N GLY A 191 -8.74 10.29 -2.99
CA GLY A 191 -9.44 9.90 -4.20
C GLY A 191 -8.90 8.62 -4.81
N ALA A 192 -9.64 8.13 -5.79
CA ALA A 192 -9.31 6.95 -6.58
C ALA A 192 -9.88 7.09 -7.99
N ASN A 193 -9.42 6.26 -8.90
CA ASN A 193 -9.99 6.09 -10.22
C ASN A 193 -11.28 5.25 -10.15
N SER A 194 -12.18 5.43 -11.11
CA SER A 194 -13.43 4.67 -11.19
C SER A 194 -13.23 3.16 -11.44
N PHE A 195 -12.02 2.73 -11.82
CA PHE A 195 -11.71 1.33 -12.15
C PHE A 195 -10.25 0.94 -11.85
N GLU A 196 -9.83 1.10 -10.59
CA GLU A 196 -8.45 0.80 -10.13
C GLU A 196 -7.96 -0.61 -10.46
N GLY A 197 -8.85 -1.58 -10.37
CA GLY A 197 -8.52 -2.98 -10.56
C GLY A 197 -8.05 -3.29 -11.97
N LEU A 198 -8.24 -2.39 -12.96
CA LEU A 198 -7.60 -2.49 -14.27
C LEU A 198 -6.08 -2.66 -14.19
N TYR A 199 -5.44 -2.12 -13.14
CA TYR A 199 -4.03 -2.38 -12.82
C TYR A 199 -3.68 -3.88 -12.78
N MET A 200 -4.61 -4.72 -12.33
CA MET A 200 -4.42 -6.17 -12.22
C MET A 200 -4.62 -6.92 -13.54
N TYR A 201 -5.06 -6.27 -14.63
CA TYR A 201 -5.41 -6.94 -15.87
C TYR A 201 -4.25 -7.72 -16.49
N GLN A 202 -3.06 -7.10 -16.60
CA GLN A 202 -1.89 -7.78 -17.14
C GLN A 202 -1.52 -9.01 -16.30
N ARG A 203 -1.59 -8.90 -14.96
CA ARG A 203 -1.32 -10.01 -14.06
C ARG A 203 -2.32 -11.14 -14.23
N LEU A 204 -3.62 -10.84 -14.39
CA LEU A 204 -4.63 -11.86 -14.65
C LEU A 204 -4.46 -12.53 -16.00
N LYS A 205 -3.97 -11.80 -17.02
CA LYS A 205 -3.64 -12.39 -18.32
C LYS A 205 -2.45 -13.34 -18.25
N MET A 206 -1.41 -12.98 -17.49
CA MET A 206 -0.25 -13.85 -17.28
C MET A 206 -0.57 -15.04 -16.37
N PHE A 207 -1.48 -14.86 -15.41
CA PHE A 207 -1.81 -15.85 -14.39
C PHE A 207 -3.33 -16.04 -14.29
N PRO A 208 -3.98 -16.65 -15.31
CA PRO A 208 -5.43 -16.83 -15.34
C PRO A 208 -5.97 -17.71 -14.20
N GLN A 209 -5.12 -18.57 -13.63
CA GLN A 209 -5.44 -19.39 -12.46
C GLN A 209 -5.85 -18.57 -11.24
N ILE A 210 -5.42 -17.30 -11.12
CA ILE A 210 -5.81 -16.41 -10.02
C ILE A 210 -7.35 -16.32 -9.93
N MET A 211 -8.04 -16.29 -11.08
CA MET A 211 -9.50 -16.26 -11.11
C MET A 211 -10.10 -17.58 -10.62
N ARG A 212 -9.52 -18.71 -11.01
CA ARG A 212 -9.98 -20.05 -10.58
C ARG A 212 -9.79 -20.23 -9.08
N THR A 213 -8.63 -19.82 -8.56
CA THR A 213 -8.34 -19.88 -7.12
C THR A 213 -9.34 -19.06 -6.32
N LEU A 214 -9.73 -17.88 -6.80
CA LEU A 214 -10.74 -17.08 -6.10
C LEU A 214 -12.10 -17.80 -6.04
N ILE A 215 -12.48 -18.53 -7.08
CA ILE A 215 -13.74 -19.28 -7.10
C ILE A 215 -13.69 -20.46 -6.12
N SER A 216 -12.54 -21.13 -5.99
CA SER A 216 -12.37 -22.28 -5.12
C SER A 216 -12.06 -21.94 -3.66
N ASP A 217 -11.54 -20.74 -3.39
CA ASP A 217 -11.11 -20.22 -2.07
C ASP A 217 -11.67 -18.79 -1.90
N PRO A 218 -13.00 -18.63 -1.81
CA PRO A 218 -13.67 -17.34 -1.83
C PRO A 218 -13.37 -16.48 -0.61
N GLU A 219 -13.05 -17.08 0.54
CA GLU A 219 -12.64 -16.39 1.77
C GLU A 219 -11.33 -15.59 1.59
N ARG A 220 -10.56 -15.89 0.55
CA ARG A 220 -9.28 -15.24 0.27
C ARG A 220 -9.39 -13.72 0.09
N ILE A 221 -10.52 -13.20 -0.38
CA ILE A 221 -10.74 -11.75 -0.59
C ILE A 221 -11.05 -11.00 0.69
N LEU A 222 -11.36 -11.71 1.77
CA LEU A 222 -11.71 -11.10 3.03
C LEU A 222 -10.47 -10.45 3.66
N PRO A 223 -10.65 -9.30 4.33
CA PRO A 223 -9.56 -8.68 5.07
C PRO A 223 -9.09 -9.57 6.20
N GLU A 224 -7.82 -9.45 6.60
CA GLU A 224 -7.21 -10.28 7.64
C GLU A 224 -7.97 -10.19 8.97
N ASP A 225 -8.44 -8.99 9.34
CA ASP A 225 -9.22 -8.80 10.57
C ASP A 225 -10.52 -9.62 10.57
N ALA A 226 -11.17 -9.79 9.42
CA ALA A 226 -12.32 -10.68 9.31
C ALA A 226 -11.91 -12.14 9.53
N LYS A 227 -10.76 -12.56 8.95
CA LYS A 227 -10.23 -13.92 9.08
C LYS A 227 -9.84 -14.28 10.52
N VAL A 228 -9.44 -13.30 11.33
CA VAL A 228 -9.14 -13.49 12.75
C VAL A 228 -10.42 -13.58 13.58
N ALA A 229 -11.49 -12.87 13.19
CA ALA A 229 -12.69 -12.69 14.00
C ALA A 229 -13.81 -13.73 13.78
N HIS A 230 -13.72 -14.58 12.75
CA HIS A 230 -14.82 -15.46 12.30
C HIS A 230 -14.34 -16.90 12.09
N THR A 231 -15.27 -17.86 12.14
CA THR A 231 -14.96 -19.27 11.86
C THR A 231 -14.74 -19.52 10.36
N PRO A 232 -14.06 -20.62 9.98
CA PRO A 232 -13.89 -20.98 8.56
C PRO A 232 -15.21 -21.03 7.77
N GLU A 233 -16.28 -21.54 8.37
CA GLU A 233 -17.60 -21.65 7.73
C GLU A 233 -18.22 -20.26 7.49
N GLU A 234 -18.10 -19.36 8.47
CA GLU A 234 -18.55 -17.97 8.34
C GLU A 234 -17.75 -17.23 7.25
N LEU A 235 -16.43 -17.42 7.22
CA LEU A 235 -15.55 -16.83 6.20
C LEU A 235 -15.89 -17.33 4.80
N GLN A 236 -16.13 -18.62 4.65
CA GLN A 236 -16.55 -19.20 3.38
C GLN A 236 -17.88 -18.58 2.93
N ALA A 237 -18.89 -18.54 3.82
CA ALA A 237 -20.19 -17.95 3.52
C ALA A 237 -20.09 -16.46 3.14
N MET A 238 -19.25 -15.69 3.84
CA MET A 238 -18.97 -14.28 3.53
C MET A 238 -18.30 -14.12 2.17
N GLY A 239 -17.30 -14.95 1.86
CA GLY A 239 -16.61 -14.95 0.57
C GLY A 239 -17.57 -15.26 -0.58
N GLU A 240 -18.37 -16.31 -0.45
CA GLU A 240 -19.38 -16.69 -1.44
C GLU A 240 -20.42 -15.59 -1.66
N LYS A 241 -20.88 -14.96 -0.57
CA LYS A 241 -21.79 -13.80 -0.64
C LYS A 241 -21.17 -12.64 -1.42
N LEU A 242 -19.90 -12.31 -1.17
CA LEU A 242 -19.19 -11.27 -1.93
C LEU A 242 -19.08 -11.65 -3.40
N LEU A 243 -18.69 -12.87 -3.75
CA LEU A 243 -18.64 -13.31 -5.14
C LEU A 243 -20.01 -13.21 -5.82
N LYS A 244 -21.09 -13.60 -5.14
CA LYS A 244 -22.45 -13.46 -5.66
C LYS A 244 -22.85 -12.00 -5.90
N LEU A 245 -22.40 -11.07 -5.06
CA LEU A 245 -22.64 -9.63 -5.25
C LEU A 245 -21.98 -9.10 -6.53
N PHE A 246 -20.74 -9.51 -6.83
CA PHE A 246 -20.01 -9.02 -8.02
C PHE A 246 -20.38 -9.76 -9.31
N PHE A 247 -20.58 -11.07 -9.25
CA PHE A 247 -20.78 -11.90 -10.43
C PHE A 247 -22.26 -12.21 -10.72
N GLY A 248 -23.14 -12.03 -9.74
CA GLY A 248 -24.56 -12.39 -9.82
C GLY A 248 -24.77 -13.90 -9.73
N ALA A 249 -25.83 -14.41 -10.36
CA ALA A 249 -26.10 -15.86 -10.44
C ALA A 249 -25.17 -16.61 -11.42
N LYS A 250 -24.26 -15.93 -12.12
CA LYS A 250 -23.38 -16.53 -13.11
C LYS A 250 -22.10 -17.03 -12.45
N THR A 251 -21.71 -18.26 -12.73
CA THR A 251 -20.40 -18.79 -12.35
C THR A 251 -19.29 -17.96 -13.02
N PRO A 252 -18.34 -17.39 -12.27
CA PRO A 252 -17.23 -16.64 -12.85
C PRO A 252 -16.41 -17.53 -13.78
N ASN A 253 -15.95 -16.98 -14.91
CA ASN A 253 -15.09 -17.67 -15.87
C ASN A 253 -14.16 -16.65 -16.55
N ASP A 254 -13.33 -17.09 -17.49
CA ASP A 254 -12.33 -16.24 -18.16
C ASP A 254 -12.95 -15.01 -18.87
N ARG A 255 -14.22 -15.07 -19.28
CA ARG A 255 -14.95 -13.92 -19.87
C ARG A 255 -15.41 -12.91 -18.81
N SER A 256 -15.39 -13.28 -17.54
CA SER A 256 -15.73 -12.42 -16.41
C SER A 256 -14.55 -11.56 -15.91
N VAL A 257 -13.46 -11.47 -16.68
CA VAL A 257 -12.24 -10.74 -16.29
C VAL A 257 -12.54 -9.31 -15.82
N PHE A 258 -13.38 -8.54 -16.52
CA PHE A 258 -13.72 -7.17 -16.10
C PHE A 258 -14.45 -7.11 -14.76
N LYS A 259 -15.31 -8.08 -14.46
CA LYS A 259 -15.96 -8.18 -13.15
C LYS A 259 -14.96 -8.55 -12.06
N PHE A 260 -13.97 -9.37 -12.37
CA PHE A 260 -12.89 -9.67 -11.43
C PHE A 260 -12.01 -8.44 -11.16
N LEU A 261 -11.75 -7.62 -12.18
CA LEU A 261 -11.08 -6.34 -11.99
C LEU A 261 -11.92 -5.40 -11.12
N ASP A 262 -13.25 -5.41 -11.23
CA ASP A 262 -14.12 -4.63 -10.33
C ASP A 262 -13.96 -5.09 -8.87
N VAL A 263 -14.00 -6.41 -8.61
CA VAL A 263 -13.68 -6.99 -7.29
C VAL A 263 -12.31 -6.50 -6.78
N SER A 264 -11.31 -6.45 -7.66
CA SER A 264 -9.95 -6.00 -7.32
C SER A 264 -9.88 -4.51 -7.03
N SER A 265 -10.78 -3.70 -7.61
CA SER A 265 -10.93 -2.27 -7.31
C SER A 265 -11.57 -2.05 -5.95
N THR A 266 -12.47 -2.95 -5.54
CA THR A 266 -13.32 -2.85 -4.35
C THR A 266 -12.88 -3.76 -3.22
N LYS A 267 -11.61 -4.17 -3.13
CA LYS A 267 -11.12 -5.00 -2.01
C LYS A 267 -11.10 -4.21 -0.70
N LEU A 268 -12.29 -3.95 -0.16
CA LEU A 268 -12.78 -3.95 1.22
C LEU A 268 -14.33 -3.80 1.19
N PRO A 269 -15.08 -4.41 2.12
CA PRO A 269 -16.55 -4.53 2.06
C PRO A 269 -17.25 -3.17 2.16
N LEU A 270 -18.33 -2.96 1.40
CA LEU A 270 -19.24 -1.84 1.60
C LEU A 270 -20.17 -2.13 2.79
N PRO A 271 -20.41 -1.18 3.72
CA PRO A 271 -21.51 -1.27 4.66
C PRO A 271 -22.84 -1.15 3.89
N PRO A 272 -23.91 -1.81 4.37
CA PRO A 272 -25.19 -1.90 3.67
C PRO A 272 -25.92 -0.56 3.48
N ASN A 273 -25.48 0.52 4.15
CA ASN A 273 -26.20 1.79 4.22
C ASN A 273 -25.72 2.86 3.21
N LEU A 274 -24.74 2.54 2.34
CA LEU A 274 -24.20 3.49 1.34
C LEU A 274 -24.08 2.86 -0.06
N PRO A 275 -25.19 2.40 -0.68
CA PRO A 275 -25.16 1.67 -1.95
C PRO A 275 -24.74 2.50 -3.18
N HIS A 276 -24.72 3.84 -3.07
CA HIS A 276 -24.44 4.74 -4.21
C HIS A 276 -23.02 5.32 -4.22
N LEU A 277 -22.22 5.04 -3.19
CA LEU A 277 -20.87 5.58 -3.06
C LEU A 277 -19.86 4.43 -3.14
N LYS A 278 -19.33 4.19 -4.34
CA LYS A 278 -18.22 3.27 -4.61
C LYS A 278 -16.90 3.82 -4.04
N TYR A 279 -16.85 4.07 -2.74
CA TYR A 279 -15.60 4.38 -2.06
C TYR A 279 -15.01 3.08 -1.50
N SER A 280 -13.69 2.91 -1.64
CA SER A 280 -12.98 1.86 -0.92
C SER A 280 -13.22 2.01 0.59
N LEU A 281 -13.32 0.94 1.37
CA LEU A 281 -13.48 1.01 2.84
C LEU A 281 -12.35 1.83 3.50
N VAL A 282 -11.20 1.99 2.83
CA VAL A 282 -10.16 2.96 3.20
C VAL A 282 -10.74 4.36 3.40
N CYS A 283 -11.55 4.85 2.46
CA CYS A 283 -12.23 6.15 2.57
C CYS A 283 -13.22 6.18 3.75
N GLN A 284 -13.85 5.04 4.08
CA GLN A 284 -14.85 4.92 5.12
C GLN A 284 -14.26 4.76 6.54
N GLN A 285 -13.18 4.01 6.70
CA GLN A 285 -12.44 3.89 7.96
C GLN A 285 -11.81 5.22 8.33
N LEU A 286 -11.28 5.93 7.33
CA LEU A 286 -10.75 7.28 7.50
C LEU A 286 -11.86 8.27 7.88
N PHE A 287 -13.11 8.06 7.50
CA PHE A 287 -14.24 8.96 7.79
C PHE A 287 -14.50 9.18 9.29
N ARG A 288 -14.16 8.21 10.16
CA ARG A 288 -14.53 8.26 11.58
C ARG A 288 -13.69 9.20 12.44
N PHE A 289 -12.53 9.68 11.96
CA PHE A 289 -11.50 10.23 12.84
C PHE A 289 -11.02 11.65 12.53
N MET A 290 -11.51 12.37 11.50
CA MET A 290 -10.89 13.64 11.10
C MET A 290 -11.85 14.82 10.87
N ALA A 291 -11.30 16.02 11.02
CA ALA A 291 -12.02 17.30 11.03
C ALA A 291 -12.56 17.76 9.65
N THR A 292 -11.85 17.54 8.53
CA THR A 292 -12.34 17.93 7.19
C THR A 292 -11.73 17.06 6.09
N LYS A 293 -12.60 16.45 5.25
CA LYS A 293 -12.16 15.64 4.10
C LYS A 293 -12.91 15.99 2.84
N TYR A 294 -12.16 16.01 1.74
CA TYR A 294 -12.72 16.07 0.40
C TYR A 294 -12.45 14.74 -0.29
N PHE A 295 -13.46 14.22 -0.97
CA PHE A 295 -13.36 13.01 -1.76
C PHE A 295 -13.49 13.33 -3.24
N TYR A 296 -12.70 12.66 -4.08
CA TYR A 296 -12.87 12.73 -5.52
C TYR A 296 -12.81 11.33 -6.15
N THR A 297 -13.45 11.20 -7.31
CA THR A 297 -13.32 10.02 -8.17
C THR A 297 -13.02 10.49 -9.57
N ILE A 298 -11.93 9.99 -10.17
CA ILE A 298 -11.59 10.29 -11.57
C ILE A 298 -12.27 9.24 -12.45
N SER A 299 -13.12 9.71 -13.38
CA SER A 299 -13.83 8.87 -14.37
C SER A 299 -13.44 9.22 -15.81
N ILE A 300 -12.21 9.69 -16.03
CA ILE A 300 -11.71 10.08 -17.34
C ILE A 300 -11.20 8.83 -18.07
N ALA A 301 -11.94 8.37 -19.09
CA ALA A 301 -11.46 7.38 -20.04
C ALA A 301 -10.98 8.10 -21.32
N LEU A 302 -9.66 8.19 -21.50
CA LEU A 302 -9.09 8.62 -22.77
C LEU A 302 -9.17 7.44 -23.76
N PHE A 303 -10.30 7.33 -24.47
CA PHE A 303 -10.37 6.48 -25.66
C PHE A 303 -9.45 7.07 -26.72
N TRP A 304 -8.23 6.57 -26.83
CA TRP A 304 -7.46 6.70 -28.06
C TRP A 304 -8.23 5.97 -29.16
N HIS A 305 -9.01 6.73 -29.94
CA HIS A 305 -9.43 6.31 -31.26
C HIS A 305 -8.17 6.12 -32.10
N VAL A 306 -7.62 4.91 -32.14
CA VAL A 306 -6.71 4.51 -33.22
C VAL A 306 -7.56 4.36 -34.47
N ARG A 307 -7.93 5.50 -35.07
CA ARG A 307 -8.38 5.56 -36.46
C ARG A 307 -7.11 5.59 -37.33
N HIS A 308 -7.08 4.68 -38.29
CA HIS A 308 -6.10 4.50 -39.38
C HIS A 308 -4.81 3.73 -39.05
N MET A 309 -4.80 2.44 -39.41
CA MET A 309 -3.81 1.87 -40.33
C MET A 309 -4.26 0.48 -40.83
N LEU A 310 -5.41 0.45 -41.51
CA LEU A 310 -5.72 -0.55 -42.55
C LEU A 310 -6.54 0.18 -43.62
N ALA A 311 -5.87 1.02 -44.39
CA ALA A 311 -6.27 1.32 -45.76
C ALA A 311 -5.42 0.40 -46.65
N ASN A 312 -6.12 -0.34 -47.50
CA ASN A 312 -5.66 -1.42 -48.38
C ASN A 312 -4.44 -1.08 -49.25
N PRO A 313 -3.73 -2.09 -49.80
CA PRO A 313 -3.14 -1.95 -51.13
C PRO A 313 -4.23 -1.85 -52.22
#